data_AF-A0A0J7IVT8-F1
#
_entry.id   AF-A0A0J7IVT8-F1
#
_cell.length_a   1.000
_cell.length_b   1.000
_cell.length_c   1.000
_cell.angle_alpha   90.00
_cell.angle_beta   90.00
_cell.angle_gamma   90.00
#
_symmetry.space_group_name_H-M   'P 1'
#
loop_
_entity.id
_entity.type
_entity.pdbx_description
1 polymer ?
#
loop_
_entity_poly.entity_id
_entity_poly.type
_entity_poly.pdbx_seq_one_letter_code
_entity_poly.pdbx_strand_id
1 'polypeptide(L)'
;MDRGKYLGQSLSLDDLFKIEDYLQKIKVSFQLGESKGAFKVHGYFTKSGNPVMMEAHNAAMFITDGKNMKLILRENATVYEFLHELMHLRDCQNLGKSVYLEKSLVNREKFVYDKMIEHSKYLNREELEHAEGYINWHYNNVGKTDNMGNPIKEALPFNLKDIPRKRQGVNINTIINLK
;
A
#
# COMPACT_ATOMS: atom_id res chain seq x y z
N MET A 1 -2.11 16.64 16.10
CA MET A 1 -1.72 15.82 14.93
C MET A 1 -2.97 15.57 14.13
N ASP A 2 -3.02 16.11 12.92
CA ASP A 2 -4.10 15.82 11.97
C ASP A 2 -4.16 14.31 11.70
N ARG A 3 -5.38 13.82 11.49
CA ARG A 3 -5.62 12.41 11.19
C ARG A 3 -5.86 12.25 9.71
N GLY A 4 -5.27 11.19 9.15
CA GLY A 4 -5.55 10.78 7.79
C GLY A 4 -6.75 9.83 7.72
N LYS A 5 -6.85 9.15 6.58
CA LYS A 5 -7.86 8.13 6.32
C LYS A 5 -7.85 7.04 7.40
N TYR A 6 -9.01 6.44 7.69
CA TYR A 6 -9.15 5.32 8.66
C TYR A 6 -8.62 5.62 10.08
N LEU A 7 -8.71 6.89 10.50
CA LEU A 7 -8.13 7.39 11.76
C LEU A 7 -6.61 7.12 11.90
N GLY A 8 -5.93 6.87 10.79
CA GLY A 8 -4.51 6.55 10.73
C GLY A 8 -3.62 7.73 11.10
N GLN A 9 -2.39 7.39 11.49
CA GLN A 9 -1.34 8.38 11.75
C GLN A 9 -0.90 8.97 10.41
N SER A 10 -1.16 10.24 10.17
CA SER A 10 -0.61 10.98 9.03
C SER A 10 0.92 11.03 9.12
N LEU A 11 1.57 10.96 7.96
CA LEU A 11 3.00 11.15 7.83
C LEU A 11 3.32 12.63 8.08
N SER A 12 4.31 12.89 8.93
CA SER A 12 4.86 14.24 9.10
C SER A 12 5.82 14.56 7.95
N LEU A 13 6.19 15.84 7.81
CA LEU A 13 7.21 16.25 6.85
C LEU A 13 8.55 15.53 7.09
N ASP A 14 8.94 15.36 8.35
CA ASP A 14 10.14 14.58 8.73
C ASP A 14 10.04 13.11 8.33
N ASP A 15 8.83 12.54 8.36
CA ASP A 15 8.62 11.16 7.90
C ASP A 15 8.77 11.06 6.38
N LEU A 16 8.22 12.02 5.64
CA LEU A 16 8.35 12.09 4.18
C LEU A 16 9.81 12.21 3.74
N PHE A 17 10.63 13.03 4.41
CA PHE A 17 12.06 13.12 4.12
C PHE A 17 12.79 11.80 4.37
N LYS A 18 12.50 11.11 5.49
CA LYS A 18 13.10 9.79 5.77
C LYS A 18 12.71 8.75 4.73
N ILE A 19 11.45 8.77 4.27
CA ILE A 19 10.97 7.89 3.20
C ILE A 19 11.70 8.19 1.89
N GLU A 20 11.81 9.46 1.50
CA GLU A 20 12.53 9.88 0.28
C GLU A 20 13.99 9.43 0.30
N ASP A 21 14.73 9.73 1.39
CA ASP A 21 16.12 9.30 1.59
C ASP A 21 16.28 7.79 1.48
N TYR A 22 15.34 7.05 2.08
CA TYR A 22 15.34 5.61 2.02
C TYR A 22 15.11 5.09 0.59
N LEU A 23 14.10 5.61 -0.12
CA LEU A 23 13.78 5.22 -1.49
C LEU A 23 14.94 5.54 -2.44
N GLN A 24 15.60 6.68 -2.27
CA GLN A 24 16.78 7.04 -3.05
C GLN A 24 17.92 6.03 -2.87
N LYS A 25 18.20 5.59 -1.63
CA LYS A 25 19.24 4.59 -1.34
C LYS A 25 18.98 3.25 -2.04
N ILE A 26 17.71 2.87 -2.17
CA ILE A 26 17.31 1.65 -2.89
C ILE A 26 16.99 1.87 -4.37
N LYS A 27 17.36 3.04 -4.93
CA LYS A 27 17.17 3.42 -6.34
C LYS A 27 15.71 3.34 -6.81
N VAL A 28 14.79 3.78 -5.96
CA VAL A 28 13.37 3.93 -6.26
C VAL A 28 13.04 5.41 -6.33
N SER A 29 12.32 5.82 -7.38
CA SER A 29 11.90 7.21 -7.53
C SER A 29 10.79 7.54 -6.51
N PHE A 30 10.82 8.74 -5.97
CA PHE A 30 9.76 9.26 -5.11
C PHE A 30 9.02 10.39 -5.81
N GLN A 31 7.72 10.51 -5.54
CA GLN A 31 6.91 11.66 -5.93
C GLN A 31 5.94 12.00 -4.81
N LEU A 32 6.03 13.21 -4.28
CA LEU A 32 5.01 13.77 -3.40
C LEU A 32 3.96 14.49 -4.25
N GLY A 33 2.68 14.21 -4.01
CA GLY A 33 1.55 14.85 -4.68
C GLY A 33 0.65 15.62 -3.71
N GLU A 34 -0.18 16.49 -4.27
CA GLU A 34 -1.14 17.31 -3.51
C GLU A 34 -2.13 16.45 -2.72
N SER A 35 -2.61 16.97 -1.60
CA SER A 35 -3.59 16.28 -0.74
C SER A 35 -4.95 15.97 -1.40
N LYS A 36 -5.31 16.61 -2.52
CA LYS A 36 -6.61 16.46 -3.20
C LYS A 36 -6.46 16.45 -4.73
N GLY A 37 -7.54 16.10 -5.41
CA GLY A 37 -7.61 16.12 -6.88
C GLY A 37 -6.80 15.01 -7.55
N ALA A 38 -6.92 14.91 -8.88
CA ALA A 38 -6.13 13.97 -9.67
C ALA A 38 -4.87 14.65 -10.21
N PHE A 39 -3.74 13.92 -10.24
CA PHE A 39 -2.49 14.45 -10.79
C PHE A 39 -1.72 13.39 -11.58
N LYS A 40 -0.79 13.84 -12.43
CA LYS A 40 0.02 12.96 -13.28
C LYS A 40 1.16 12.32 -12.49
N VAL A 41 1.35 11.02 -12.67
CA VAL A 41 2.55 10.32 -12.19
C VAL A 41 3.68 10.54 -13.20
N HIS A 42 4.71 11.29 -12.80
CA HIS A 42 5.76 11.72 -13.72
C HIS A 42 6.53 10.54 -14.31
N GLY A 43 6.70 10.49 -15.63
CA GLY A 43 7.50 9.46 -16.31
C GLY A 43 6.83 8.08 -16.43
N TYR A 44 5.56 7.93 -16.06
CA TYR A 44 4.82 6.68 -16.21
C TYR A 44 3.62 6.87 -17.16
N PHE A 45 3.46 5.90 -18.05
CA PHE A 45 2.43 5.91 -19.10
C PHE A 45 1.72 4.56 -19.15
N THR A 46 0.43 4.60 -19.47
CA THR A 46 -0.39 3.44 -19.80
C THR A 46 0.07 2.78 -21.12
N LYS A 47 -0.42 1.57 -21.41
CA LYS A 47 -0.12 0.88 -22.68
C LYS A 47 -0.57 1.68 -23.91
N SER A 48 -1.58 2.53 -23.79
CA SER A 48 -2.04 3.41 -24.86
C SER A 48 -1.25 4.73 -24.96
N GLY A 49 -0.19 4.90 -24.17
CA GLY A 49 0.65 6.10 -24.17
C GLY A 49 0.10 7.27 -23.36
N ASN A 50 -1.07 7.13 -22.72
CA ASN A 50 -1.61 8.18 -21.85
C ASN A 50 -0.83 8.23 -20.52
N PRO A 51 -0.57 9.42 -19.94
CA PRO A 51 0.04 9.52 -18.62
C PRO A 51 -0.75 8.73 -17.57
N VAL A 52 -0.04 8.06 -16.67
CA VAL A 52 -0.67 7.44 -15.50
C VAL A 52 -1.16 8.55 -14.57
N MET A 53 -2.40 8.43 -14.10
CA MET A 53 -3.04 9.38 -13.20
C MET A 53 -3.14 8.79 -11.80
N MET A 54 -2.82 9.59 -10.79
CA MET A 54 -3.18 9.31 -9.41
C MET A 54 -4.52 9.97 -9.10
N GLU A 55 -5.57 9.15 -9.03
CA GLU A 55 -6.93 9.61 -8.79
C GLU A 55 -7.13 10.17 -7.38
N ALA A 56 -8.14 11.04 -7.22
CA ALA A 56 -8.41 11.77 -5.98
C ALA A 56 -8.64 10.87 -4.74
N HIS A 57 -9.10 9.63 -4.93
CA HIS A 57 -9.37 8.68 -3.84
C HIS A 57 -8.14 7.86 -3.41
N ASN A 58 -7.07 7.88 -4.20
CA ASN A 58 -5.82 7.16 -3.92
C ASN A 58 -4.91 8.05 -3.08
N ALA A 59 -4.51 7.61 -1.90
CA ALA A 59 -3.61 8.36 -1.03
C ALA A 59 -2.12 8.02 -1.25
N ALA A 60 -1.86 6.82 -1.75
CA ALA A 60 -0.53 6.32 -2.09
C ALA A 60 -0.62 5.45 -3.35
N MET A 61 0.52 5.22 -4.01
CA MET A 61 0.64 4.30 -5.14
C MET A 61 2.08 3.82 -5.31
N PHE A 62 2.28 2.52 -5.43
CA PHE A 62 3.49 1.92 -5.99
C PHE A 62 3.28 1.59 -7.47
N ILE A 63 4.27 1.91 -8.30
CA ILE A 63 4.23 1.59 -9.73
C ILE A 63 5.59 1.15 -10.26
N THR A 64 5.56 0.23 -11.22
CA THR A 64 6.73 -0.23 -11.98
C THR A 64 6.39 -0.38 -13.45
N ASP A 65 7.34 -0.06 -14.33
CA ASP A 65 7.26 -0.26 -15.79
C ASP A 65 8.04 -1.51 -16.25
N GLY A 66 8.57 -2.29 -15.29
CA GLY A 66 9.40 -3.47 -15.54
C GLY A 66 10.89 -3.15 -15.54
N LYS A 67 11.26 -1.87 -15.53
CA LYS A 67 12.64 -1.37 -15.52
C LYS A 67 12.89 -0.46 -14.32
N ASN A 68 11.96 0.42 -14.02
CA ASN A 68 12.01 1.47 -13.00
C ASN A 68 10.86 1.30 -12.02
N MET A 69 11.11 1.67 -10.77
CA MET A 69 10.10 1.65 -9.70
C MET A 69 9.90 3.06 -9.18
N LYS A 70 8.66 3.38 -8.82
CA LYS A 70 8.30 4.63 -8.18
C LYS A 70 7.28 4.39 -7.07
N LEU A 71 7.45 5.10 -5.97
CA LEU A 71 6.46 5.20 -4.89
C LEU A 71 5.96 6.65 -4.85
N ILE A 72 4.64 6.81 -4.84
CA ILE A 72 3.95 8.09 -4.81
C ILE A 72 3.14 8.18 -3.52
N LEU A 73 3.26 9.30 -2.82
CA LEU A 73 2.46 9.62 -1.63
C LEU A 73 1.77 10.97 -1.83
N ARG A 74 0.57 11.14 -1.24
CA ARG A 74 0.01 12.47 -1.00
C ARG A 74 0.56 13.08 0.28
N GLU A 75 0.52 14.40 0.37
CA GLU A 75 0.88 15.16 1.59
C GLU A 75 0.15 14.68 2.85
N ASN A 76 -1.08 14.18 2.71
CA ASN A 76 -1.90 13.69 3.81
C ASN A 76 -1.91 12.16 3.95
N ALA A 77 -1.02 11.44 3.25
CA ALA A 77 -0.90 10.00 3.35
C ALA A 77 -0.56 9.57 4.78
N THR A 78 -1.05 8.39 5.16
CA THR A 78 -0.87 7.78 6.46
C THR A 78 0.28 6.77 6.44
N VAL A 79 0.75 6.41 7.65
CA VAL A 79 1.66 5.29 7.85
C VAL A 79 1.09 3.99 7.26
N TYR A 80 -0.22 3.76 7.37
CA TYR A 80 -0.91 2.61 6.78
C TYR A 80 -0.81 2.57 5.25
N GLU A 81 -1.09 3.69 4.59
CA GLU A 81 -1.02 3.80 3.12
C GLU A 81 0.43 3.66 2.63
N PHE A 82 1.41 4.24 3.32
CA PHE A 82 2.81 4.00 3.00
C PHE A 82 3.22 2.55 3.22
N LEU A 83 2.82 1.91 4.33
CA LEU A 83 3.13 0.51 4.59
C LEU A 83 2.56 -0.40 3.49
N HIS A 84 1.31 -0.16 3.05
CA HIS A 84 0.68 -0.89 1.96
C HIS A 84 1.53 -0.84 0.68
N GLU A 85 1.90 0.37 0.22
CA GLU A 85 2.71 0.51 -1.00
C GLU A 85 4.15 0.02 -0.82
N LEU A 86 4.70 0.12 0.39
CA LEU A 86 6.00 -0.44 0.72
C LEU A 86 5.99 -1.96 0.53
N MET A 87 4.91 -2.65 0.90
CA MET A 87 4.79 -4.09 0.70
C MET A 87 4.72 -4.47 -0.78
N HIS A 88 4.01 -3.70 -1.62
CA HIS A 88 4.07 -3.86 -3.07
C HIS A 88 5.49 -3.68 -3.62
N LEU A 89 6.20 -2.66 -3.14
CA LEU A 89 7.60 -2.43 -3.49
C LEU A 89 8.49 -3.61 -3.10
N ARG A 90 8.32 -4.17 -1.90
CA ARG A 90 9.10 -5.33 -1.43
C ARG A 90 8.83 -6.59 -2.26
N ASP A 91 7.57 -6.88 -2.54
CA ASP A 91 7.18 -7.99 -3.41
C ASP A 91 7.85 -7.85 -4.80
N CYS A 92 7.82 -6.63 -5.36
CA CYS A 92 8.44 -6.31 -6.63
C CYS A 92 9.98 -6.45 -6.59
N GLN A 93 10.63 -6.02 -5.52
CA GLN A 93 12.08 -6.20 -5.34
C GLN A 93 12.47 -7.69 -5.20
N ASN A 94 11.68 -8.47 -4.47
CA ASN A 94 11.96 -9.87 -4.19
C ASN A 94 11.74 -10.76 -5.43
N LEU A 95 10.66 -10.53 -6.19
CA LEU A 95 10.34 -11.29 -7.40
C LEU A 95 11.13 -10.83 -8.62
N GLY A 96 11.49 -9.55 -8.67
CA GLY A 96 11.96 -8.87 -9.87
C GLY A 96 10.83 -8.17 -10.62
N LYS A 97 11.16 -7.03 -11.22
CA LYS A 97 10.20 -6.05 -11.77
C LYS A 97 9.29 -6.63 -12.86
N SER A 98 9.82 -7.42 -13.78
CA SER A 98 9.04 -8.04 -14.86
C SER A 98 8.08 -9.12 -14.34
N VAL A 99 8.57 -9.98 -13.44
CA VAL A 99 7.76 -11.05 -12.83
C VAL A 99 6.64 -10.45 -11.99
N TYR A 100 6.92 -9.38 -11.23
CA TYR A 100 5.89 -8.66 -10.49
C TYR A 100 4.80 -8.10 -11.42
N LEU A 101 5.18 -7.55 -12.59
CA LEU A 101 4.23 -7.03 -13.57
C LEU A 101 3.33 -8.10 -14.19
N GLU A 102 3.79 -9.34 -14.26
CA GLU A 102 2.99 -10.49 -14.74
C GLU A 102 2.09 -11.05 -13.65
N LYS A 103 2.45 -10.88 -12.37
CA LYS A 103 1.63 -11.30 -11.21
C LYS A 103 0.26 -10.63 -11.29
N SER A 104 -0.82 -11.41 -11.16
CA SER A 104 -2.19 -10.85 -11.15
C SER A 104 -2.40 -9.86 -10.00
N LEU A 105 -3.28 -8.87 -10.20
CA LEU A 105 -3.56 -7.86 -9.18
C LEU A 105 -3.99 -8.50 -7.85
N VAL A 106 -4.93 -9.44 -7.89
CA VAL A 106 -5.39 -10.16 -6.70
C VAL A 106 -4.26 -10.87 -5.93
N ASN A 107 -3.26 -11.41 -6.61
CA ASN A 107 -2.13 -12.07 -5.96
C ASN A 107 -1.12 -11.06 -5.38
N ARG A 108 -1.02 -9.86 -5.95
CA ARG A 108 -0.23 -8.75 -5.37
C ARG A 108 -0.91 -8.26 -4.10
N GLU A 109 -2.21 -8.03 -4.16
CA GLU A 109 -3.03 -7.57 -3.04
C GLU A 109 -3.07 -8.59 -1.90
N LYS A 110 -3.11 -9.88 -2.22
CA LYS A 110 -3.01 -10.94 -1.20
C LYS A 110 -1.67 -10.89 -0.46
N PHE A 111 -0.56 -10.70 -1.18
CA PHE A 111 0.75 -10.56 -0.53
C PHE A 111 0.76 -9.37 0.44
N VAL A 112 0.21 -8.22 0.01
CA VAL A 112 0.13 -7.05 0.88
C VAL A 112 -0.75 -7.33 2.09
N TYR A 113 -1.94 -7.92 1.91
CA TYR A 113 -2.83 -8.30 3.01
C TYR A 113 -2.13 -9.18 4.05
N ASP A 114 -1.41 -10.21 3.61
CA ASP A 114 -0.66 -11.10 4.52
C ASP A 114 0.38 -10.34 5.33
N LYS A 115 1.07 -9.40 4.69
CA LYS A 115 2.04 -8.52 5.35
C LYS A 115 1.39 -7.54 6.32
N MET A 116 0.19 -7.04 6.01
CA MET A 116 -0.57 -6.20 6.94
C MET A 116 -0.97 -6.97 8.19
N ILE A 117 -1.33 -8.25 8.07
CA ILE A 117 -1.60 -9.13 9.23
C ILE A 117 -0.33 -9.34 10.04
N GLU A 118 0.77 -9.71 9.37
CA GLU A 118 2.09 -9.92 10.00
C GLU A 118 2.54 -8.69 10.80
N HIS A 119 2.23 -7.50 10.29
CA HIS A 119 2.61 -6.22 10.85
C HIS A 119 1.47 -5.50 11.59
N SER A 120 0.40 -6.23 11.93
CA SER A 120 -0.82 -5.70 12.58
C SER A 120 -0.56 -4.92 13.86
N LYS A 121 0.55 -5.18 14.57
CA LYS A 121 1.00 -4.38 15.72
C LYS A 121 1.28 -2.90 15.41
N TYR A 122 1.40 -2.51 14.15
CA TYR A 122 1.56 -1.11 13.72
C TYR A 122 0.27 -0.51 13.17
N LEU A 123 -0.81 -1.29 13.15
CA LEU A 123 -2.08 -0.90 12.56
C LEU A 123 -3.16 -0.74 13.62
N ASN A 124 -4.11 0.12 13.32
CA ASN A 124 -5.32 0.33 14.10
C ASN A 124 -6.45 -0.58 13.60
N ARG A 125 -7.56 -0.58 14.34
CA ARG A 125 -8.73 -1.42 14.01
C ARG A 125 -9.31 -1.13 12.63
N GLU A 126 -9.53 0.14 12.28
CA GLU A 126 -10.16 0.54 11.02
C GLU A 126 -9.26 0.24 9.82
N GLU A 127 -7.95 0.34 9.99
CA GLU A 127 -6.96 -0.03 8.96
C GLU A 127 -6.96 -1.54 8.68
N LEU A 128 -7.06 -2.38 9.72
CA LEU A 128 -7.13 -3.84 9.58
C LEU A 128 -8.47 -4.30 9.01
N GLU A 129 -9.57 -3.68 9.44
CA GLU A 129 -10.91 -3.91 8.87
C GLU A 129 -10.94 -3.53 7.39
N HIS A 130 -10.34 -2.39 7.03
CA HIS A 130 -10.18 -2.01 5.64
C HIS A 130 -9.34 -3.01 4.84
N ALA A 131 -8.21 -3.49 5.39
CA ALA A 131 -7.37 -4.47 4.70
C ALA A 131 -8.12 -5.79 4.41
N GLU A 132 -8.87 -6.31 5.38
CA GLU A 132 -9.73 -7.50 5.21
C GLU A 132 -10.83 -7.26 4.17
N GLY A 133 -11.51 -6.12 4.23
CA GLY A 133 -12.55 -5.75 3.27
C GLY A 133 -11.99 -5.64 1.84
N TYR A 134 -10.81 -5.04 1.69
CA TYR A 134 -10.20 -4.75 0.39
C TYR A 134 -9.76 -6.02 -0.35
N ILE A 135 -9.10 -6.97 0.33
CA ILE A 135 -8.73 -8.24 -0.30
C ILE A 135 -9.97 -9.06 -0.70
N ASN A 136 -11.00 -9.07 0.15
CA ASN A 136 -12.26 -9.76 -0.14
C ASN A 136 -13.02 -9.13 -1.31
N TRP A 137 -12.97 -7.81 -1.47
CA TRP A 137 -13.49 -7.13 -2.65
C TRP A 137 -12.78 -7.61 -3.94
N HIS A 138 -11.44 -7.72 -3.91
CA HIS A 138 -10.67 -8.28 -5.03
C HIS A 138 -11.01 -9.74 -5.32
N TYR A 139 -11.16 -10.58 -4.29
CA TYR A 139 -11.56 -11.98 -4.44
C TYR A 139 -12.93 -12.12 -5.11
N ASN A 140 -13.90 -11.31 -4.67
CA ASN A 140 -15.23 -11.28 -5.26
C ASN A 140 -15.18 -10.86 -6.74
N ASN A 141 -14.40 -9.84 -7.08
CA ASN A 141 -14.29 -9.35 -8.47
C ASN A 141 -13.70 -10.37 -9.43
N VAL A 142 -12.80 -11.26 -8.96
CA VAL A 142 -12.19 -12.30 -9.79
C VAL A 142 -12.89 -13.66 -9.65
N GLY A 143 -13.98 -13.75 -8.89
CA GLY A 143 -14.70 -15.01 -8.65
C GLY A 143 -13.83 -16.08 -7.99
N LYS A 144 -13.01 -15.71 -7.00
CA LYS A 144 -12.07 -16.63 -6.35
C LYS A 144 -12.80 -17.71 -5.54
N THR A 145 -12.61 -18.98 -5.89
CA THR A 145 -13.21 -20.13 -5.19
C THR A 145 -12.19 -21.12 -4.65
N ASP A 146 -12.60 -21.93 -3.68
CA ASP A 146 -11.89 -23.12 -3.23
C ASP A 146 -11.99 -24.26 -4.25
N ASN A 147 -11.42 -25.43 -3.92
CA ASN A 147 -11.44 -26.62 -4.79
C ASN A 147 -12.84 -27.23 -4.97
N MET A 148 -13.82 -26.81 -4.17
CA MET A 148 -15.21 -27.26 -4.24
C MET A 148 -16.12 -26.22 -4.93
N GLY A 149 -15.56 -25.09 -5.37
CA GLY A 149 -16.32 -24.00 -6.00
C GLY A 149 -16.97 -23.03 -5.03
N ASN A 150 -16.68 -23.10 -3.72
CA ASN A 150 -17.19 -22.13 -2.75
C ASN A 150 -16.38 -20.84 -2.79
N PRO A 151 -17.00 -19.66 -2.67
CA PRO A 151 -16.27 -18.40 -2.58
C PRO A 151 -15.27 -18.40 -1.42
N ILE A 152 -14.02 -18.04 -1.70
CA ILE A 152 -13.01 -17.84 -0.66
C ILE A 152 -13.24 -16.49 0.00
N LYS A 153 -13.16 -16.47 1.33
CA LYS A 153 -13.16 -15.24 2.12
C LYS A 153 -11.99 -15.25 3.09
N GLU A 154 -11.19 -14.19 3.05
CA GLU A 154 -10.16 -13.93 4.06
C GLU A 154 -10.83 -13.41 5.33
N ALA A 155 -10.32 -13.86 6.48
CA ALA A 155 -10.70 -13.37 7.78
C ALA A 155 -9.45 -13.06 8.60
N LEU A 156 -9.48 -12.00 9.39
CA LEU A 156 -8.40 -11.67 10.32
C LEU A 156 -8.24 -12.80 11.36
N PRO A 157 -7.01 -13.26 11.66
CA PRO A 157 -6.78 -14.36 12.59
C PRO A 157 -6.88 -13.95 14.07
N PHE A 158 -7.41 -12.76 14.35
CA PHE A 158 -7.52 -12.17 15.69
C PHE A 158 -8.80 -11.36 15.82
N ASN A 159 -9.22 -11.13 17.07
CA ASN A 159 -10.38 -10.32 17.36
C ASN A 159 -10.04 -8.83 17.25
N LEU A 160 -10.69 -8.12 16.31
CA LEU A 160 -10.51 -6.68 16.10
C LEU A 160 -10.76 -5.83 17.35
N LYS A 161 -11.56 -6.32 18.32
CA LYS A 161 -11.80 -5.62 19.58
C LYS A 161 -10.53 -5.48 20.43
N ASP A 162 -9.57 -6.39 20.27
CA ASP A 162 -8.29 -6.39 20.99
C ASP A 162 -7.29 -5.41 20.37
N ILE A 163 -7.56 -4.95 19.14
CA ILE A 163 -6.78 -3.94 18.45
C ILE A 163 -7.24 -2.55 18.90
N PRO A 164 -6.30 -1.63 19.19
CA PRO A 164 -6.66 -0.26 19.55
C PRO A 164 -7.39 0.41 18.39
N ARG A 165 -8.47 1.14 18.72
CA ARG A 165 -9.23 1.93 17.74
C ARG A 165 -8.38 3.02 17.08
N LYS A 166 -7.35 3.50 17.78
CA LYS A 166 -6.42 4.52 17.31
C LYS A 166 -5.01 4.10 17.69
N ARG A 167 -4.07 4.21 16.76
CA ARG A 167 -2.65 3.98 17.02
C ARG A 167 -1.87 5.24 16.67
N GLN A 168 -0.93 5.61 17.54
CA GLN A 168 -0.09 6.79 17.40
C GLN A 168 1.34 6.45 17.84
N GLY A 169 2.30 7.29 17.44
CA GLY A 169 3.70 7.12 17.78
C GLY A 169 4.38 5.99 16.98
N VAL A 170 3.80 5.59 15.84
CA VAL A 170 4.45 4.63 14.95
C VAL A 170 5.65 5.31 14.32
N ASN A 171 6.85 4.82 14.63
CA ASN A 171 8.09 5.36 14.11
C ASN A 171 8.29 4.92 12.65
N ILE A 172 8.40 5.87 11.71
CA ILE A 172 8.55 5.56 10.30
C ILE A 172 9.80 4.73 9.99
N ASN A 173 10.89 4.91 10.75
CA ASN A 173 12.10 4.10 10.58
C ASN A 173 11.84 2.64 10.92
N THR A 174 10.94 2.35 11.85
CA THR A 174 10.51 0.97 12.11
C THR A 174 9.80 0.40 10.88
N ILE A 175 8.92 1.18 10.25
CA ILE A 175 8.15 0.76 9.08
C ILE A 175 9.03 0.52 7.86
N ILE A 176 9.94 1.45 7.56
CA ILE A 176 10.90 1.35 6.44
C ILE A 176 11.75 0.07 6.52
N ASN A 177 12.10 -0.36 7.73
CA ASN A 177 12.95 -1.51 7.99
C ASN A 177 12.19 -2.86 8.06
N LEU A 178 10.88 -2.87 7.82
CA LEU A 178 10.10 -4.11 7.70
C LEU A 178 10.46 -4.86 6.40
N LYS A 179 10.30 -6.20 6.42
CA LYS A 179 10.71 -7.12 5.36
C LYS A 179 9.54 -7.79 4.67
#